data_AF-A0A520JBE3-F1
#
_entry.id   AF-A0A520JBE3-F1
#
_cell.length_a   1.000
_cell.length_b   1.000
_cell.length_c   1.000
_cell.angle_alpha   90.00
_cell.angle_beta   90.00
_cell.angle_gamma   90.00
#
_symmetry.space_group_name_H-M   'P 1'
#
loop_
_entity.id
_entity.type
_entity.pdbx_description
1 polymer ?
#
loop_
_entity_poly.entity_id
_entity_poly.type
_entity_poly.pdbx_seq_one_letter_code
_entity_poly.pdbx_strand_id
1 'polypeptide(L)'
;MTPPDERETRIPTRPLCARCHRYIVIDSVAADDLWREVIGETHGPGYICADCFARAADERLIDWTDGLSFRPISLAGQVAVQAAALRLLPDTKGEGRG
;
A
#
# COMPACT_ATOMS: atom_id res chain seq x y z
N MET A 1 21.54 19.02 -35.42
CA MET A 1 20.29 18.44 -34.91
C MET A 1 20.69 17.40 -33.89
N THR A 2 20.70 17.75 -32.61
CA THR A 2 21.13 16.85 -31.52
C THR A 2 19.94 15.97 -31.15
N PRO A 3 20.09 14.64 -31.02
CA PRO A 3 19.00 13.79 -30.53
C PRO A 3 18.60 14.22 -29.12
N PRO A 4 17.33 14.09 -28.73
CA PRO A 4 16.90 14.41 -27.37
C PRO A 4 17.69 13.56 -26.37
N ASP A 5 18.20 14.21 -25.31
CA ASP A 5 18.90 13.58 -24.19
C ASP A 5 17.98 12.49 -23.59
N GLU A 6 18.32 11.22 -23.85
CA GLU A 6 17.65 10.02 -23.36
C GLU A 6 17.87 9.82 -21.86
N ARG A 7 17.62 10.86 -21.05
CA ARG A 7 17.26 10.66 -19.64
C ARG A 7 15.84 10.15 -19.60
N GLU A 8 15.67 8.95 -20.15
CA GLU A 8 14.52 8.09 -19.91
C GLU A 8 14.36 8.04 -18.39
N THR A 9 13.43 8.84 -17.90
CA THR A 9 13.16 8.96 -16.48
C THR A 9 12.49 7.65 -16.13
N ARG A 10 13.31 6.63 -15.81
CA ARG A 10 12.81 5.31 -15.40
C ARG A 10 11.93 5.56 -14.19
N ILE A 11 10.62 5.59 -14.42
CA ILE A 11 9.63 5.68 -13.35
C ILE A 11 9.91 4.46 -12.48
N PRO A 12 10.35 4.64 -11.22
CA PRO A 12 10.64 3.51 -10.37
C PRO A 12 9.36 2.69 -10.22
N THR A 13 9.39 1.43 -10.63
CA THR A 13 8.23 0.54 -10.51
C THR A 13 7.94 0.16 -9.06
N ARG A 14 8.86 0.50 -8.14
CA ARG A 14 8.75 0.22 -6.70
C ARG A 14 8.54 1.51 -5.91
N PRO A 15 7.54 1.55 -5.00
CA PRO A 15 7.34 2.71 -4.14
C PRO A 15 8.50 2.88 -3.16
N LEU A 16 8.74 4.13 -2.74
CA LEU A 16 9.66 4.48 -1.67
C LEU A 16 8.90 4.58 -0.35
N CYS A 17 9.54 4.17 0.75
CA CYS A 17 9.00 4.40 2.09
C CYS A 17 9.03 5.90 2.41
N ALA A 18 7.90 6.46 2.85
CA ALA A 18 7.79 7.88 3.20
C ALA A 18 8.62 8.28 4.43
N ARG A 19 9.05 7.33 5.28
CA ARG A 19 9.88 7.59 6.48
C ARG A 19 11.37 7.41 6.25
N CYS A 20 11.79 6.29 5.64
CA CYS A 20 13.22 5.99 5.46
C CYS A 20 13.74 6.16 4.03
N HIS A 21 12.88 6.53 3.08
CA HIS A 21 13.22 6.75 1.66
C HIS A 21 13.93 5.57 0.98
N ARG A 22 13.82 4.37 1.53
CA ARG A 22 14.29 3.13 0.89
C ARG A 22 13.21 2.57 -0.03
N TYR A 23 13.62 1.87 -1.08
CA TYR A 23 12.71 1.10 -1.91
C TYR A 23 12.01 0.03 -1.06
N ILE A 24 10.69 0.00 -1.19
CA ILE A 24 9.88 -1.07 -0.63
C ILE A 24 10.12 -2.30 -1.51
N VAL A 25 10.56 -3.38 -0.88
CA VAL A 25 10.84 -4.65 -1.56
C VAL A 25 9.74 -5.68 -1.38
N ILE A 26 9.03 -5.58 -0.26
CA ILE A 26 7.89 -6.39 0.15
C ILE A 26 6.82 -5.44 0.66
N ASP A 27 5.58 -5.65 0.25
CA ASP A 27 4.47 -4.86 0.76
C ASP A 27 4.00 -5.43 2.11
N SER A 28 3.48 -4.56 2.95
CA SER A 28 2.95 -4.91 4.26
C SER A 28 1.54 -4.39 4.39
N VAL A 29 0.62 -5.29 4.74
CA VAL A 29 -0.81 -4.99 4.90
C VAL A 29 -1.17 -5.27 6.35
N ALA A 30 -1.72 -4.26 7.01
CA ALA A 30 -2.36 -4.39 8.31
C ALA A 30 -3.84 -3.99 8.21
N ALA A 31 -4.61 -4.30 9.24
CA ALA A 31 -5.96 -3.77 9.38
C ALA A 31 -5.94 -2.24 9.54
N ASP A 32 -6.98 -1.56 9.04
CA ASP A 32 -7.04 -0.08 8.98
C ASP A 32 -6.95 0.57 10.37
N ASP A 33 -7.47 -0.08 11.39
CA ASP A 33 -7.40 0.34 12.80
C ASP A 33 -5.97 0.25 13.34
N LEU A 34 -5.31 -0.89 13.17
CA LEU A 34 -3.91 -1.08 13.56
C LEU A 34 -3.00 -0.10 12.79
N TRP A 35 -3.26 0.12 11.50
CA TRP A 35 -2.50 1.08 10.72
C TRP A 35 -2.68 2.50 11.24
N ARG A 36 -3.91 2.90 11.58
CA ARG A 36 -4.23 4.21 12.15
C ARG A 36 -3.61 4.38 13.53
N GLU A 37 -3.62 3.36 14.37
CA GLU A 37 -3.07 3.40 15.72
C GLU A 37 -1.55 3.56 15.70
N VAL A 38 -0.87 2.85 14.80
CA VAL A 38 0.59 2.89 14.69
C VAL A 38 1.09 4.14 13.95
N ILE A 39 0.45 4.53 12.84
CA ILE A 39 0.93 5.61 11.95
C ILE A 39 0.28 6.96 12.25
N GLY A 40 -0.91 6.98 12.87
CA GLY A 40 -1.45 8.16 13.57
C GLY A 40 -1.53 9.46 12.78
N GLU A 41 -1.81 9.42 11.47
CA GLU A 41 -1.91 10.59 10.57
C GLU A 41 -0.59 11.33 10.24
N THR A 42 0.55 10.97 10.85
CA THR A 42 1.77 11.80 10.79
C THR A 42 2.63 11.60 9.52
N HIS A 43 2.27 10.64 8.66
CA HIS A 43 3.04 10.33 7.45
C HIS A 43 2.33 10.65 6.13
N GLY A 44 1.18 11.32 6.18
CA GLY A 44 0.40 11.66 4.97
C GLY A 44 0.03 10.44 4.13
N PRO A 45 -0.51 10.64 2.91
CA PRO A 45 -0.72 9.56 1.96
C PRO A 45 0.63 9.10 1.40
N GLY A 46 1.21 8.07 2.00
CA GLY A 46 2.48 7.48 1.57
C GLY A 46 2.63 6.03 2.01
N TYR A 47 3.30 5.21 1.20
CA TYR A 47 3.63 3.84 1.58
C TYR A 47 4.68 3.87 2.71
N ILE A 48 4.43 3.14 3.80
CA ILE A 48 5.40 2.91 4.88
C ILE A 48 5.88 1.47 4.79
N CYS A 49 7.21 1.27 4.83
CA CYS A 49 7.75 -0.09 4.85
C CYS A 49 7.53 -0.76 6.22
N ALA A 50 7.46 -2.09 6.22
CA ALA A 50 7.26 -2.89 7.43
C ALA A 50 8.24 -2.56 8.57
N ASP A 51 9.50 -2.27 8.26
CA ASP A 51 10.51 -1.88 9.26
C ASP A 51 10.16 -0.56 9.97
N CYS A 52 9.74 0.44 9.20
CA CYS A 52 9.31 1.72 9.75
C CYS A 52 7.98 1.63 10.50
N PHE A 53 7.10 0.72 10.07
CA PHE A 53 5.86 0.41 10.76
C PHE A 53 6.13 -0.29 12.11
N ALA A 54 6.90 -1.37 12.12
CA ALA A 54 7.27 -2.12 13.32
C ALA A 54 7.93 -1.20 14.36
N ARG A 55 8.91 -0.39 13.95
CA ARG A 55 9.54 0.60 14.85
C ARG A 55 8.53 1.60 15.43
N ALA A 56 7.58 2.07 14.64
CA ALA A 56 6.55 3.00 15.11
C ALA A 56 5.59 2.33 16.12
N ALA A 57 5.29 1.04 15.93
CA ALA A 57 4.47 0.26 16.84
C ALA A 57 5.21 -0.03 18.15
N ASP A 58 6.49 -0.42 18.06
CA ASP A 58 7.36 -0.68 19.21
C ASP A 58 7.55 0.59 20.06
N GLU A 59 7.77 1.76 19.43
CA GLU A 59 7.84 3.08 20.08
C GLU A 59 6.56 3.42 20.88
N ARG A 60 5.42 2.82 20.50
CA ARG A 60 4.10 3.01 21.11
C ARG A 60 3.65 1.83 21.99
N LEU A 61 4.46 0.77 22.09
CA LEU A 61 4.11 -0.48 22.79
C LEU A 61 2.82 -1.14 22.26
N ILE A 62 2.57 -1.05 20.95
CA ILE A 62 1.43 -1.68 20.29
C ILE A 62 1.85 -3.07 19.80
N ASP A 63 1.11 -4.11 20.18
CA ASP A 63 1.32 -5.45 19.61
C ASP A 63 0.76 -5.50 18.17
N TRP A 64 1.66 -5.72 17.22
CA TRP A 64 1.36 -5.76 15.79
C TRP A 64 1.57 -7.15 15.18
N THR A 65 2.01 -8.13 15.98
CA THR A 65 2.53 -9.41 15.48
C THR A 65 1.49 -10.23 14.70
N ASP A 66 0.26 -10.26 15.19
CA ASP A 66 -0.86 -10.97 14.55
C ASP A 66 -1.58 -10.12 13.49
N GLY A 67 -1.33 -8.80 13.48
CA GLY A 67 -2.05 -7.84 12.65
C GLY A 67 -1.34 -7.42 11.36
N LEU A 68 -0.06 -7.81 11.18
CA LEU A 68 0.74 -7.46 10.02
C LEU A 68 0.95 -8.67 9.09
N SER A 69 0.59 -8.52 7.83
CA SER A 69 0.82 -9.53 6.79
C SER A 69 1.72 -8.99 5.68
N PHE A 70 2.51 -9.88 5.07
CA PHE A 70 3.44 -9.51 4.02
C PHE A 70 2.98 -10.05 2.66
N ARG A 71 3.11 -9.23 1.61
CA ARG A 71 2.74 -9.62 0.24
C ARG A 71 3.78 -9.16 -0.78
N PRO A 72 3.95 -9.91 -1.89
CA PRO A 72 4.69 -9.38 -3.04
C PRO A 72 4.06 -8.08 -3.53
N ILE A 73 4.86 -7.06 -3.85
CA ILE A 73 4.37 -5.75 -4.31
C ILE A 73 3.49 -5.86 -5.56
N SER A 74 3.86 -6.74 -6.48
CA SER A 74 3.08 -7.04 -7.68
C SER A 74 1.69 -7.60 -7.35
N LEU A 75 1.56 -8.35 -6.24
CA LEU A 75 0.29 -8.91 -5.79
C LEU A 75 -0.56 -7.87 -5.06
N ALA A 76 0.05 -7.00 -4.25
CA ALA A 76 -0.68 -5.95 -3.54
C ALA A 76 -1.34 -4.94 -4.49
N GLY A 77 -0.62 -4.52 -5.54
CA GLY A 77 -1.19 -3.71 -6.61
C GLY A 77 -2.35 -4.39 -7.33
N GLN A 78 -2.24 -5.70 -7.59
CA GLN A 78 -3.31 -6.48 -8.23
C GLN A 78 -4.55 -6.62 -7.34
N VAL A 79 -4.38 -6.88 -6.04
CA VAL A 79 -5.50 -6.99 -5.09
C VAL A 79 -6.19 -5.65 -4.88
N ALA A 80 -5.45 -4.54 -4.81
CA ALA A 80 -6.05 -3.21 -4.71
C ALA A 80 -6.88 -2.85 -5.96
N VAL A 81 -6.37 -3.16 -7.16
CA VAL A 81 -7.09 -2.98 -8.42
C VAL A 81 -8.34 -3.88 -8.49
N GLN A 82 -8.23 -5.14 -8.07
CA GLN A 82 -9.38 -6.06 -8.04
C GLN A 82 -10.44 -5.64 -7.03
N ALA A 83 -10.06 -5.19 -5.83
CA ALA A 83 -11.00 -4.70 -4.82
C ALA A 83 -11.70 -3.41 -5.27
N ALA A 84 -10.99 -2.51 -5.95
CA ALA A 84 -11.59 -1.32 -6.56
C ALA A 84 -12.54 -1.69 -7.71
N ALA A 85 -12.18 -2.65 -8.56
CA ALA A 85 -13.03 -3.14 -9.64
C ALA A 85 -14.32 -3.81 -9.11
N LEU A 86 -14.22 -4.59 -8.02
CA LEU A 86 -15.38 -5.26 -7.42
C LEU A 86 -16.39 -4.25 -6.82
N ARG A 87 -15.91 -3.11 -6.32
CA ARG A 87 -16.75 -2.01 -5.79
C ARG A 87 -17.46 -1.21 -6.88
N LEU A 88 -17.03 -1.32 -8.13
CA LEU A 88 -17.62 -0.64 -9.29
C LEU A 88 -18.60 -1.53 -10.08
N LEU A 89 -18.76 -2.80 -9.67
CA LEU A 89 -19.79 -3.64 -10.25
C LEU A 89 -21.16 -3.19 -9.71
N PRO A 90 -22.11 -2.83 -10.58
CA PRO A 90 -23.46 -2.53 -10.13
C PRO A 90 -24.07 -3.77 -9.46
N ASP A 91 -24.80 -3.55 -8.36
CA ASP A 91 -25.61 -4.58 -7.70
C ASP A 91 -26.62 -5.11 -8.72
N THR A 92 -26.29 -6.21 -9.39
CA THR A 92 -27.23 -6.93 -10.25
C THR A 92 -28.10 -7.81 -9.37
N LYS A 93 -28.85 -7.18 -8.46
CA LYS A 93 -29.99 -7.84 -7.83
C LYS A 93 -31.09 -7.93 -8.87
N GLY A 94 -31.28 -9.15 -9.35
CA GLY A 94 -32.26 -9.48 -10.37
C GLY A 94 -33.66 -9.02 -9.98
N GLU A 95 -34.29 -8.28 -10.90
CA GLU A 95 -35.72 -8.07 -10.90
C GLU A 95 -36.31 -8.86 -12.06
N GLY A 96 -36.51 -10.16 -11.82
CA GLY A 96 -37.40 -10.98 -12.61
C GLY A 96 -38.77 -10.97 -11.93
N ARG A 97 -39.76 -10.35 -12.58
CA ARG A 97 -41.22 -10.50 -12.46
C ARG A 97 -41.86 -9.23 -13.05
N GLY A 98 -42.78 -9.28 -14.01
CA GLY A 98 -43.47 -10.40 -14.67
C GLY A 98 -44.31 -9.86 -15.81
#